data_AF-A0A535AXB6-F1
#
_entry.id   AF-A0A535AXB6-F1
#
_cell.length_a   1.000
_cell.length_b   1.000
_cell.length_c   1.000
_cell.angle_alpha   90.00
_cell.angle_beta   90.00
_cell.angle_gamma   90.00
#
_symmetry.space_group_name_H-M   'P 1'
#
loop_
_entity.id
_entity.type
_entity.pdbx_description
1 polymer ?
#
loop_
_entity_poly.entity_id
_entity_poly.type
_entity_poly.pdbx_seq_one_letter_code
_entity_poly.pdbx_strand_id
1 'polypeptide(L)'
;MSIYATLWWLQFPRYGDEYIGCEWIRVTAQGVPAHVGTPTPGFGYEDGDPYAEFLPSAVEVNPNGDSEFMRAVVIITEETKKGTARSGQEYANPLLVLSGREYASITFVELHTRICDALRGPGAEVVAQSFTPDGEIQLILSDGRIVDTTKRGTGNS
;
A
#
# COMPACT_ATOMS: atom_id res chain seq x y z
N MET A 1 -16.50 13.68 6.54
CA MET A 1 -16.45 12.20 6.71
C MET A 1 -15.44 11.61 5.74
N SER A 2 -14.94 10.39 6.00
CA SER A 2 -14.00 9.66 5.14
C SER A 2 -14.76 8.75 4.17
N ILE A 3 -14.28 8.59 2.93
CA ILE A 3 -14.84 7.63 1.95
C ILE A 3 -14.29 6.20 2.10
N TYR A 4 -13.40 5.99 3.09
CA TYR A 4 -12.68 4.74 3.29
C TYR A 4 -13.14 4.01 4.55
N ALA A 5 -13.22 2.69 4.48
CA ALA A 5 -13.41 1.79 5.60
C ALA A 5 -12.16 0.91 5.78
N THR A 6 -11.62 0.86 7.00
CA THR A 6 -10.45 0.01 7.29
C THR A 6 -10.83 -1.47 7.17
N LEU A 7 -10.05 -2.23 6.40
CA LEU A 7 -10.21 -3.68 6.26
C LEU A 7 -9.27 -4.42 7.22
N TRP A 8 -7.98 -4.06 7.20
CA TRP A 8 -6.96 -4.63 8.06
C TRP A 8 -5.75 -3.69 8.20
N TRP A 9 -4.92 -3.96 9.20
CA TRP A 9 -3.59 -3.40 9.34
C TRP A 9 -2.62 -4.51 9.76
N LEU A 10 -1.41 -4.50 9.21
CA LEU A 10 -0.36 -5.50 9.44
C LEU A 10 1.02 -4.82 9.47
N GLN A 11 2.02 -5.51 10.00
CA GLN A 11 3.42 -5.08 10.00
C GLN A 11 4.15 -5.67 8.80
N PHE A 12 4.94 -4.86 8.11
CA PHE A 12 5.82 -5.28 7.00
C PHE A 12 7.24 -4.76 7.25
N PRO A 13 8.28 -5.41 6.70
CA PRO A 13 9.61 -4.82 6.68
C PRO A 13 9.55 -3.44 6.01
N ARG A 14 10.06 -2.42 6.69
CA ARG A 14 9.96 -1.01 6.28
C ARG A 14 10.47 -0.76 4.86
N TYR A 15 11.44 -1.55 4.43
CA TYR A 15 12.08 -1.46 3.12
C TYR A 15 11.80 -2.69 2.24
N GLY A 16 10.72 -3.42 2.51
CA GLY A 16 10.25 -4.55 1.70
C GLY A 16 10.94 -5.89 1.95
N ASP A 17 12.13 -5.89 2.53
CA ASP A 17 12.93 -7.10 2.74
C ASP A 17 13.06 -7.48 4.22
N GLU A 18 12.74 -8.74 4.54
CA GLU A 18 12.92 -9.30 5.87
C GLU A 18 14.38 -9.74 6.07
N TYR A 19 15.02 -9.21 7.12
CA TYR A 19 16.33 -9.64 7.60
C TYR A 19 16.46 -9.34 9.09
N ILE A 20 17.47 -9.93 9.75
CA ILE A 20 17.69 -9.69 11.18
C ILE A 20 18.01 -8.21 11.44
N GLY A 21 17.18 -7.58 12.28
CA GLY A 21 17.32 -6.16 12.63
C GLY A 21 16.69 -5.21 11.61
N CYS A 22 15.90 -5.71 10.65
CA CYS A 22 15.09 -4.83 9.80
C CYS A 22 14.09 -4.02 10.64
N GLU A 23 13.85 -2.79 10.21
CA GLU A 23 12.78 -1.96 10.76
C GLU A 23 11.43 -2.43 10.22
N TRP A 24 10.38 -2.21 11.01
CA TRP A 24 9.01 -2.57 10.64
C TRP A 24 8.18 -1.31 10.44
N ILE A 25 7.20 -1.38 9.53
CA ILE A 25 6.23 -0.32 9.29
C ILE A 25 4.81 -0.89 9.27
N ARG A 26 3.86 -0.15 9.85
CA ARG A 26 2.45 -0.51 9.76
C ARG A 26 1.90 -0.14 8.39
N VAL A 27 1.34 -1.14 7.71
CA VAL A 27 0.59 -1.02 6.46
C VAL A 27 -0.90 -1.24 6.74
N THR A 28 -1.76 -0.40 6.17
CA THR A 28 -3.21 -0.46 6.31
C THR A 28 -3.86 -0.59 4.94
N ALA A 29 -4.80 -1.53 4.80
CA ALA A 29 -5.70 -1.57 3.64
C ALA A 29 -7.05 -0.97 4.01
N GLN A 30 -7.54 -0.10 3.14
CA GLN A 30 -8.84 0.52 3.29
C GLN A 30 -9.68 0.36 2.02
N GLY A 31 -10.89 -0.14 2.19
CA GLY A 31 -11.87 -0.29 1.14
C GLY A 31 -12.61 1.02 0.87
N VAL A 32 -12.88 1.29 -0.40
CA VAL A 32 -13.83 2.32 -0.83
C VAL A 32 -15.15 1.61 -1.19
N PRO A 33 -16.25 1.87 -0.47
CA PRO A 33 -17.54 1.23 -0.74
C PRO A 33 -18.01 1.43 -2.18
N ALA A 34 -18.82 0.48 -2.66
CA ALA A 34 -19.28 0.43 -4.05
C ALA A 34 -20.06 1.68 -4.49
N HIS A 35 -20.89 2.24 -3.59
CA HIS A 35 -21.72 3.41 -3.89
C HIS A 35 -20.94 4.73 -4.01
N VAL A 36 -19.64 4.76 -3.69
CA VAL A 36 -18.85 5.99 -3.74
C VAL A 36 -18.52 6.34 -5.19
N GLY A 37 -19.05 7.47 -5.67
CA GLY A 37 -18.87 7.96 -7.05
C GLY A 37 -19.70 7.21 -8.09
N THR A 38 -20.68 6.39 -7.67
CA THR A 38 -21.51 5.61 -8.59
C THR A 38 -22.41 6.51 -9.44
N PRO A 39 -22.56 6.26 -10.76
CA PRO A 39 -23.52 7.01 -11.59
C PRO A 39 -24.99 6.64 -11.31
N THR A 40 -25.23 5.66 -10.42
CA THR A 40 -26.58 5.22 -10.05
C THR A 40 -27.34 6.36 -9.35
N PRO A 41 -28.55 6.74 -9.81
CA PRO A 41 -29.34 7.80 -9.18
C PRO A 41 -29.66 7.51 -7.70
N GLY A 42 -29.65 8.54 -6.87
CA GLY A 42 -29.96 8.47 -5.44
C GLY A 42 -28.74 8.40 -4.52
N PHE A 43 -27.52 8.41 -5.07
CA PHE A 43 -26.27 8.33 -4.31
C PHE A 43 -25.46 9.63 -4.30
N GLY A 44 -25.91 10.68 -5.00
CA GLY A 44 -25.33 12.03 -4.91
C GLY A 44 -24.12 12.28 -5.82
N TYR A 45 -23.96 11.47 -6.88
CA TYR A 45 -22.88 11.57 -7.87
C TYR A 45 -23.43 11.65 -9.30
N GLU A 46 -24.68 12.09 -9.46
CA GLU A 46 -25.37 12.21 -10.75
C GLU A 46 -24.69 13.22 -11.68
N ASP A 47 -24.05 14.24 -11.11
CA ASP A 47 -23.26 15.25 -11.84
C ASP A 47 -21.83 14.79 -12.16
N GLY A 48 -21.48 13.56 -11.76
CA GLY A 48 -20.19 12.93 -12.04
C GLY A 48 -19.46 12.43 -10.78
N ASP A 49 -18.42 11.63 -11.02
CA ASP A 49 -17.59 11.03 -9.99
C ASP A 49 -16.42 11.94 -9.60
N PRO A 50 -16.45 12.58 -8.41
CA PRO A 50 -15.39 13.50 -7.98
C PRO A 50 -14.08 12.79 -7.62
N TYR A 51 -14.03 11.46 -7.65
CA TYR A 51 -12.88 10.66 -7.26
C TYR A 51 -12.25 9.91 -8.45
N ALA A 52 -12.80 10.08 -9.66
CA ALA A 52 -12.38 9.35 -10.87
C ALA A 52 -10.89 9.55 -11.24
N GLU A 53 -10.28 10.67 -10.82
CA GLU A 53 -8.89 10.94 -11.16
C GLU A 53 -7.84 10.23 -10.29
N PHE A 54 -8.26 9.62 -9.16
CA PHE A 54 -7.33 8.95 -8.24
C PHE A 54 -7.84 7.60 -7.70
N LEU A 55 -9.07 7.23 -8.02
CA LEU A 55 -9.62 5.91 -7.76
C LEU A 55 -9.91 5.18 -9.08
N PRO A 56 -9.92 3.83 -9.07
CA PRO A 56 -10.50 3.04 -10.15
C PRO A 56 -11.92 3.50 -10.47
N SER A 57 -12.38 3.19 -11.69
CA SER A 57 -13.73 3.51 -12.15
C SER A 57 -14.79 3.08 -11.13
N ALA A 58 -15.80 3.91 -10.96
CA ALA A 58 -16.93 3.58 -10.10
C ALA A 58 -17.62 2.29 -10.58
N VAL A 59 -18.22 1.57 -9.64
CA VAL A 59 -18.97 0.34 -9.91
C VAL A 59 -20.46 0.63 -9.93
N GLU A 60 -21.19 -0.13 -10.74
CA GLU A 60 -22.64 -0.16 -10.67
C GLU A 60 -23.08 -0.81 -9.35
N VAL A 61 -24.14 -0.25 -8.77
CA VAL A 61 -24.74 -0.72 -7.53
C VAL A 61 -26.22 -0.99 -7.73
N ASN A 62 -26.77 -1.88 -6.92
CA ASN A 62 -28.21 -2.06 -6.82
C ASN A 62 -28.86 -0.85 -6.09
N PRO A 63 -30.20 -0.76 -6.00
CA PRO A 63 -30.88 0.34 -5.30
C PRO A 63 -30.53 0.51 -3.81
N ASN A 64 -29.93 -0.50 -3.17
CA ASN A 64 -29.47 -0.42 -1.78
C ASN A 64 -28.03 0.09 -1.65
N GLY A 65 -27.33 0.28 -2.78
CA GLY A 65 -25.94 0.73 -2.81
C GLY A 65 -24.93 -0.40 -2.72
N ASP A 66 -25.38 -1.64 -2.89
CA ASP A 66 -24.53 -2.83 -2.84
C ASP A 66 -24.05 -3.21 -4.24
N SER A 67 -22.84 -3.76 -4.28
CA SER A 67 -22.26 -4.43 -5.44
C SER A 67 -21.49 -5.65 -4.96
N GLU A 68 -21.21 -6.59 -5.86
CA GLU A 68 -20.39 -7.77 -5.56
C GLU A 68 -19.00 -7.38 -5.02
N PHE A 69 -18.46 -6.27 -5.50
CA PHE A 69 -17.15 -5.77 -5.12
C PHE A 69 -17.23 -4.34 -4.58
N MET A 70 -16.32 -4.02 -3.66
CA MET A 70 -15.99 -2.63 -3.36
C MET A 70 -15.52 -1.91 -4.63
N ARG A 71 -15.58 -0.58 -4.65
CA ARG A 71 -14.99 0.18 -5.77
C ARG A 71 -13.49 -0.03 -5.82
N ALA A 72 -12.82 0.13 -4.68
CA ALA A 72 -11.37 0.07 -4.60
C ALA A 72 -10.89 -0.43 -3.24
N VAL A 73 -9.63 -0.86 -3.19
CA VAL A 73 -8.86 -1.00 -1.95
C VAL A 73 -7.57 -0.19 -2.10
N VAL A 74 -7.37 0.75 -1.20
CA VAL A 74 -6.18 1.60 -1.14
C VAL A 74 -5.31 1.14 0.02
N ILE A 75 -4.04 0.89 -0.27
CA ILE A 75 -3.06 0.39 0.69
C ILE A 75 -2.05 1.48 0.97
N ILE A 76 -1.88 1.79 2.26
CA ILE A 76 -1.10 2.92 2.74
C ILE A 76 -0.18 2.49 3.88
N THR A 77 0.86 3.27 4.14
CA THR A 77 1.62 3.18 5.38
C THR A 77 1.06 4.17 6.41
N GLU A 78 1.49 4.05 7.66
CA GLU A 78 1.18 5.07 8.68
C GLU A 78 1.81 6.44 8.42
N GLU A 79 2.72 6.53 7.45
CA GLU A 79 3.36 7.77 7.01
C GLU A 79 2.67 8.39 5.80
N THR A 80 1.77 7.66 5.13
CA THR A 80 1.04 8.16 3.97
C THR A 80 0.11 9.29 4.39
N LYS A 81 0.31 10.46 3.80
CA LYS A 81 -0.50 11.65 4.09
C LYS A 81 -1.82 11.60 3.32
N LYS A 82 -2.93 11.87 4.03
CA LYS A 82 -4.24 12.08 3.42
C LYS A 82 -4.47 13.57 3.17
N GLY A 83 -5.04 13.87 2.02
CA GLY A 83 -5.32 15.22 1.55
C GLY A 83 -4.26 15.70 0.57
N THR A 84 -4.68 15.95 -0.67
CA THR A 84 -3.89 16.64 -1.70
C THR A 84 -4.53 17.98 -2.04
N ALA A 85 -3.86 18.79 -2.85
CA ALA A 85 -4.44 20.02 -3.39
C ALA A 85 -5.70 19.75 -4.26
N ARG A 86 -5.78 18.55 -4.85
CA ARG A 86 -6.91 18.11 -5.66
C ARG A 86 -8.10 17.68 -4.80
N SER A 87 -7.84 16.88 -3.76
CA SER A 87 -8.92 16.34 -2.92
C SER A 87 -8.46 16.04 -1.51
N GLY A 88 -9.26 16.47 -0.52
CA GLY A 88 -9.08 16.11 0.88
C GLY A 88 -9.26 14.61 1.16
N GLN A 89 -9.81 13.84 0.23
CA GLN A 89 -9.95 12.39 0.35
C GLN A 89 -8.80 11.60 -0.26
N GLU A 90 -8.00 12.22 -1.11
CA GLU A 90 -6.91 11.52 -1.81
C GLU A 90 -5.73 11.26 -0.86
N TYR A 91 -5.13 10.08 -0.95
CA TYR A 91 -3.84 9.80 -0.31
C TYR A 91 -2.70 10.22 -1.22
N ALA A 92 -1.71 10.93 -0.69
CA ALA A 92 -0.50 11.26 -1.41
C ALA A 92 0.41 10.03 -1.50
N ASN A 93 0.63 9.52 -2.72
CA ASN A 93 1.49 8.36 -2.99
C ASN A 93 1.12 7.12 -2.15
N PRO A 94 -0.11 6.57 -2.27
CA PRO A 94 -0.44 5.28 -1.65
C PRO A 94 0.50 4.18 -2.18
N LEU A 95 0.75 3.14 -1.39
CA LEU A 95 1.56 2.00 -1.84
C LEU A 95 0.91 1.32 -3.04
N LEU A 96 -0.40 1.04 -2.93
CA LEU A 96 -1.18 0.40 -3.98
C LEU A 96 -2.60 0.98 -4.00
N VAL A 97 -3.17 1.03 -5.20
CA VAL A 97 -4.59 1.32 -5.44
C VAL A 97 -5.12 0.21 -6.34
N LEU A 98 -5.91 -0.70 -5.77
CA LEU A 98 -6.47 -1.85 -6.48
C LEU A 98 -7.97 -1.63 -6.70
N SER A 99 -8.51 -2.14 -7.81
CA SER A 99 -9.98 -2.27 -7.93
C SER A 99 -10.48 -3.30 -6.90
N GLY A 100 -11.74 -3.19 -6.45
CA GLY A 100 -12.26 -4.19 -5.51
C GLY A 100 -12.32 -5.60 -6.09
N ARG A 101 -12.52 -5.73 -7.41
CA ARG A 101 -12.43 -7.02 -8.12
C ARG A 101 -11.01 -7.58 -8.07
N GLU A 102 -10.01 -6.76 -8.37
CA GLU A 102 -8.61 -7.18 -8.32
C GLU A 102 -8.24 -7.65 -6.91
N TYR A 103 -8.58 -6.85 -5.89
CA TYR A 103 -8.34 -7.21 -4.49
C TYR A 103 -9.08 -8.50 -4.06
N ALA A 104 -10.28 -8.75 -4.56
CA ALA A 104 -11.01 -9.99 -4.26
C ALA A 104 -10.40 -11.23 -4.92
N SER A 105 -9.67 -11.05 -6.03
CA SER A 105 -9.08 -12.14 -6.83
C SER A 105 -7.61 -12.42 -6.53
N ILE A 106 -6.89 -11.46 -5.95
CA ILE A 106 -5.46 -11.58 -5.66
C ILE A 106 -5.23 -12.56 -4.51
N THR A 107 -4.18 -13.39 -4.62
CA THR A 107 -3.77 -14.22 -3.49
C THR A 107 -3.04 -13.38 -2.45
N PHE A 108 -3.01 -13.86 -1.20
CA PHE A 108 -2.25 -13.18 -0.16
C PHE A 108 -0.75 -13.08 -0.49
N VAL A 109 -0.16 -14.13 -1.09
CA VAL A 109 1.26 -14.14 -1.47
C VAL A 109 1.56 -13.04 -2.50
N GLU A 110 0.75 -12.95 -3.56
CA GLU A 110 0.91 -11.92 -4.58
C GLU A 110 0.71 -10.51 -4.00
N LEU A 111 -0.29 -10.33 -3.13
CA LEU A 111 -0.52 -9.06 -2.45
C LEU A 111 0.66 -8.67 -1.56
N HIS A 112 1.18 -9.62 -0.77
CA HIS A 112 2.34 -9.43 0.09
C HIS A 112 3.57 -9.02 -0.74
N THR A 113 3.85 -9.72 -1.84
CA THR A 113 4.96 -9.38 -2.75
C THR A 113 4.82 -7.96 -3.29
N ARG A 114 3.64 -7.57 -3.80
CA ARG A 114 3.42 -6.20 -4.31
C ARG A 114 3.61 -5.12 -3.24
N ILE A 115 3.20 -5.39 -2.00
CA ILE A 115 3.40 -4.46 -0.88
C ILE A 115 4.89 -4.33 -0.56
N CYS A 116 5.61 -5.45 -0.46
CA CYS A 116 7.05 -5.46 -0.22
C CYS A 116 7.81 -4.74 -1.34
N ASP A 117 7.46 -4.99 -2.60
CA ASP A 117 8.07 -4.33 -3.76
C ASP A 117 7.81 -2.82 -3.74
N ALA A 118 6.58 -2.40 -3.43
CA ALA A 118 6.24 -0.98 -3.30
C ALA A 118 7.01 -0.30 -2.15
N LEU A 119 7.21 -0.99 -1.02
CA LEU A 119 7.99 -0.50 0.12
C LEU A 119 9.49 -0.41 -0.20
N ARG A 120 10.03 -1.39 -0.93
CA ARG A 120 11.43 -1.41 -1.38
C ARG A 120 11.72 -0.30 -2.39
N GLY A 121 10.74 0.04 -3.22
CA GLY A 121 10.89 0.98 -4.32
C GLY A 121 11.91 0.46 -5.34
N PRO A 122 12.73 1.34 -5.96
CA PRO A 122 13.73 0.94 -6.96
C PRO A 122 14.98 0.27 -6.37
N GLY A 123 14.99 0.01 -5.05
CA GLY A 123 16.13 -0.63 -4.37
C GLY A 123 16.31 -2.08 -4.77
N ALA A 124 17.56 -2.56 -4.73
CA ALA A 124 17.88 -3.97 -4.91
C ALA A 124 17.39 -4.79 -3.70
N GLU A 125 16.72 -5.91 -3.97
CA GLU A 125 16.26 -6.87 -2.97
C GLU A 125 17.42 -7.45 -2.15
N VAL A 126 17.24 -7.61 -0.85
CA VAL A 126 18.12 -8.43 0.00
C VAL A 126 17.87 -9.92 -0.30
N VAL A 127 18.86 -10.60 -0.87
CA VAL A 127 18.73 -12.01 -1.29
C VAL A 127 19.36 -12.98 -0.30
N ALA A 128 20.25 -12.51 0.57
CA ALA A 128 20.87 -13.32 1.61
C ALA A 128 21.42 -12.44 2.74
N GLN A 129 21.63 -13.07 3.90
CA GLN A 129 22.36 -12.49 5.02
C GLN A 129 23.48 -13.44 5.46
N SER A 130 24.63 -12.88 5.84
CA SER A 130 25.75 -13.63 6.39
C SER A 130 26.21 -13.03 7.71
N PHE A 131 26.77 -13.87 8.57
CA PHE A 131 27.39 -13.47 9.83
C PHE A 131 28.90 -13.49 9.68
N THR A 132 29.54 -12.40 10.06
CA THR A 132 31.00 -12.31 10.09
C THR A 132 31.54 -12.94 11.38
N PRO A 133 32.85 -13.28 11.46
CA PRO A 133 33.45 -13.86 12.67
C PRO A 133 33.34 -12.98 13.92
N ASP A 134 33.22 -11.66 13.75
CA ASP A 134 32.99 -10.66 14.80
C ASP A 134 31.50 -10.48 15.15
N GLY A 135 30.60 -11.23 14.51
CA GLY A 135 29.17 -11.24 14.81
C GLY A 135 28.38 -10.12 14.13
N GLU A 136 28.98 -9.38 13.18
CA GLU A 136 28.27 -8.43 12.36
C GLU A 136 27.43 -9.13 11.29
N ILE A 137 26.37 -8.44 10.85
CA ILE A 137 25.46 -8.94 9.81
C ILE A 137 25.76 -8.20 8.51
N GLN A 138 25.99 -8.98 7.46
CA GLN A 138 26.15 -8.51 6.09
C GLN A 138 24.93 -8.90 5.27
N LEU A 139 24.33 -7.93 4.60
CA LEU A 139 23.25 -8.14 3.65
C LEU A 139 23.84 -8.23 2.24
N ILE A 140 23.44 -9.26 1.51
CA ILE A 140 23.79 -9.47 0.11
C ILE A 140 22.58 -9.04 -0.71
N LEU A 141 22.79 -8.08 -1.61
CA LEU A 141 21.75 -7.56 -2.48
C LEU A 141 21.73 -8.31 -3.82
N SER A 142 20.58 -8.32 -4.48
CA SER A 142 20.37 -8.92 -5.81
C SER A 142 21.28 -8.33 -6.90
N ASP A 143 21.79 -7.11 -6.71
CA ASP A 143 22.75 -6.47 -7.61
C ASP A 143 24.23 -6.79 -7.29
N GLY A 144 24.47 -7.69 -6.33
CA GLY A 144 25.80 -8.15 -5.93
C GLY A 144 26.51 -7.26 -4.90
N ARG A 145 25.91 -6.15 -4.46
CA ARG A 145 26.46 -5.34 -3.36
C ARG A 145 26.32 -6.07 -2.02
N ILE A 146 27.26 -5.78 -1.12
CA ILE A 146 27.24 -6.23 0.27
C ILE A 146 27.15 -4.99 1.17
N VAL A 147 26.24 -5.01 2.15
CA VAL A 147 25.98 -3.90 3.07
C VAL A 147 26.08 -4.38 4.51
N ASP A 148 26.92 -3.73 5.32
CA ASP A 148 27.00 -3.97 6.76
C ASP A 148 25.83 -3.26 7.48
N THR A 149 25.07 -3.98 8.32
CA THR A 149 23.92 -3.40 9.03
C THR A 149 24.31 -2.49 10.20
N THR A 150 25.51 -2.65 10.76
CA THR A 150 26.01 -1.92 11.94
C THR A 150 26.46 -0.48 11.64
N LYS A 151 26.73 -0.13 10.37
CA LYS A 151 27.27 1.20 9.99
C LYS A 151 26.23 2.31 9.78
N ARG A 152 24.92 2.05 9.92
CA ARG A 152 23.89 3.10 9.77
C ARG A 152 23.75 4.08 10.95
N GLY A 153 24.54 3.91 12.03
CA GLY A 153 24.44 4.70 13.26
C GLY A 153 25.21 6.03 13.32
N THR A 154 25.97 6.44 12.32
CA THR A 154 26.73 7.71 12.36
C THR A 154 26.59 8.52 11.07
N GLY A 155 25.44 9.15 10.90
CA GLY A 155 25.22 10.24 9.94
C GLY A 155 24.87 11.53 10.68
N ASN A 156 25.88 12.18 11.26
CA ASN A 156 25.76 13.56 11.73
C ASN A 156 26.28 14.46 10.60
N SER A 157 25.41 15.27 9.99
CA SER A 157 25.76 16.50 9.26
C SER A 157 24.50 17.28 8.95
#